data_AF-A0A955Q6B0-F1
#
_entry.id   AF-A0A955Q6B0-F1
#
_cell.length_a   1.000
_cell.length_b   1.000
_cell.length_c   1.000
_cell.angle_alpha   90.00
_cell.angle_beta   90.00
_cell.angle_gamma   90.00
#
_symmetry.space_group_name_H-M   'P 1'
#
loop_
_entity.id
_entity.type
_entity.pdbx_description
1 polymer ?
#
loop_
_entity_poly.entity_id
_entity_poly.type
_entity_poly.pdbx_seq_one_letter_code
_entity_poly.pdbx_strand_id
1 'polypeptide(L)'
;MMTIQERLKASSHAKKLDIILLVAISALIGGIFVLDLFTKTGVAIGMLYVSAIMLTPYLPYAKAPFIVAGVCTGFAIIGVIYSPGVNVVYSGSTIAGNAVTNRLLSLFMIWATALLTYQYRQGMEVRLRLASIVESTPDAIIGQTLTGQVTS
;
A
#
# COMPACT_ATOMS: atom_id res chain seq x y z
N MET A 1 16.49 28.74 13.41
CA MET A 1 15.45 29.47 12.65
C MET A 1 15.69 29.21 11.17
N MET A 2 14.88 28.36 10.53
CA MET A 2 15.11 27.90 9.14
C MET A 2 14.77 29.01 8.15
N THR A 3 15.65 29.27 7.17
CA THR A 3 15.47 30.39 6.23
C THR A 3 14.38 30.11 5.19
N ILE A 4 13.77 31.16 4.62
CA ILE A 4 12.69 31.02 3.62
C ILE A 4 13.14 30.18 2.40
N GLN A 5 14.40 30.31 2.00
CA GLN A 5 15.00 29.53 0.90
C GLN A 5 15.08 28.03 1.23
N GLU A 6 15.42 27.67 2.46
CA GLU A 6 15.46 26.26 2.89
C GLU A 6 14.06 25.63 2.93
N ARG A 7 13.03 26.39 3.35
CA ARG A 7 11.64 25.93 3.33
C ARG A 7 11.13 25.64 1.92
N LEU A 8 11.45 26.52 0.96
CA LEU A 8 11.07 26.34 -0.45
C LEU A 8 11.79 25.13 -1.08
N LYS A 9 13.07 24.94 -0.77
CA LYS A 9 13.85 23.79 -1.25
C LYS A 9 13.35 22.47 -0.67
N ALA A 10 13.02 22.43 0.63
CA ALA A 10 12.45 21.26 1.30
C ALA A 10 11.06 20.90 0.74
N SER A 11 10.19 21.88 0.51
CA SER A 11 8.89 21.69 -0.13
C SER A 11 9.01 21.16 -1.56
N SER A 12 9.95 21.69 -2.35
CA SER A 12 10.20 21.18 -3.70
C SER A 12 10.73 19.75 -3.70
N HIS A 13 11.58 19.39 -2.74
CA HIS A 13 12.12 18.05 -2.63
C HIS A 13 11.05 17.02 -2.26
N ALA A 14 10.17 17.36 -1.30
CA ALA A 14 9.01 16.55 -0.94
C ALA A 14 8.09 16.31 -2.15
N LYS A 15 7.76 17.37 -2.90
CA LYS A 15 6.91 17.26 -4.09
C LYS A 15 7.54 16.40 -5.19
N LYS A 16 8.87 16.44 -5.36
CA LYS A 16 9.59 15.57 -6.31
C LYS A 16 9.53 14.11 -5.86
N LEU A 17 9.70 13.84 -4.57
CA LEU A 17 9.61 12.49 -4.01
C LEU A 17 8.22 11.89 -4.25
N ASP A 18 7.16 12.68 -4.05
CA ASP A 18 5.77 12.26 -4.28
C ASP A 18 5.52 11.86 -5.74
N ILE A 19 6.05 12.65 -6.68
CA ILE A 19 5.94 12.36 -8.13
C ILE A 19 6.70 11.09 -8.48
N ILE A 20 7.92 10.93 -7.97
CA ILE A 20 8.74 9.72 -8.19
C ILE A 20 8.00 8.48 -7.67
N LEU A 21 7.42 8.58 -6.47
CA LEU A 21 6.68 7.51 -5.83
C LEU A 21 5.40 7.15 -6.61
N LEU A 22 4.66 8.15 -7.10
CA LEU A 22 3.51 7.96 -7.99
C LEU A 22 3.91 7.22 -9.28
N VAL A 23 4.98 7.68 -9.93
CA VAL A 23 5.50 7.03 -11.15
C VAL A 23 5.94 5.60 -10.87
N ALA A 24 6.62 5.35 -9.75
CA ALA A 24 7.04 4.01 -9.35
C ALA A 24 5.84 3.07 -9.08
N ILE A 25 4.81 3.54 -8.38
CA ILE A 25 3.57 2.79 -8.13
C ILE A 25 2.84 2.50 -9.44
N SER A 26 2.71 3.49 -10.33
CA SER A 26 2.09 3.30 -11.65
C SER A 26 2.87 2.31 -12.51
N ALA A 27 4.21 2.40 -12.51
CA ALA A 27 5.08 1.47 -13.24
C ALA A 27 4.98 0.04 -12.68
N LEU A 28 4.92 -0.12 -11.36
CA LEU A 28 4.69 -1.42 -10.70
C LEU A 28 3.35 -2.01 -11.10
N ILE A 29 2.25 -1.24 -11.00
CA ILE A 29 0.91 -1.69 -11.37
C ILE A 29 0.88 -2.10 -12.86
N GLY A 30 1.42 -1.25 -13.74
CA GLY A 30 1.49 -1.53 -15.16
C GLY A 30 2.32 -2.78 -15.48
N GLY A 31 3.49 -2.91 -14.86
CA GLY A 31 4.35 -4.08 -15.01
C GLY A 31 3.68 -5.37 -14.55
N ILE A 32 3.02 -5.35 -13.37
CA ILE A 32 2.29 -6.51 -12.85
C ILE A 32 1.12 -6.86 -13.78
N PHE A 33 0.40 -5.87 -14.33
CA PHE A 33 -0.69 -6.11 -15.27
C PHE A 33 -0.22 -6.74 -16.58
N VAL A 34 0.89 -6.26 -17.14
CA VAL A 34 1.52 -6.86 -18.32
C VAL A 34 1.93 -8.31 -18.03
N LEU A 35 2.51 -8.58 -16.86
CA LEU A 35 2.84 -9.94 -16.44
C LEU A 35 1.59 -10.82 -16.25
N ASP A 36 0.49 -10.28 -15.72
CA ASP A 36 -0.78 -10.99 -15.56
C ASP A 36 -1.42 -11.34 -16.91
N LEU A 37 -1.24 -10.52 -17.94
CA LEU A 37 -1.68 -10.79 -19.32
C LEU A 37 -0.91 -11.96 -19.96
N PHE A 38 0.40 -12.06 -19.71
CA PHE A 38 1.25 -13.11 -20.30
C PHE A 38 1.25 -14.42 -19.52
N THR A 39 0.81 -14.43 -18.26
CA THR A 39 0.85 -15.64 -17.45
C THR A 39 -0.43 -16.45 -17.59
N LYS A 40 -0.31 -17.73 -17.96
CA LYS A 40 -1.43 -18.67 -17.98
C LYS A 40 -2.07 -18.74 -16.58
N THR A 41 -3.39 -18.54 -16.52
CA THR A 41 -4.22 -18.55 -15.30
C THR A 41 -3.95 -19.80 -14.45
N GLY A 42 -3.27 -19.59 -13.33
CA GLY A 42 -2.87 -20.66 -12.41
C GLY A 42 -2.02 -20.14 -11.25
N VAL A 43 -1.36 -19.00 -11.41
CA VAL A 43 -0.54 -18.36 -10.37
C VAL A 43 -1.26 -17.11 -9.83
N ALA A 44 -1.34 -16.96 -8.52
CA ALA A 44 -1.91 -15.80 -7.83
C ALA A 44 -1.01 -14.55 -7.94
N ILE A 45 -0.77 -14.09 -9.17
CA ILE A 45 0.01 -12.87 -9.49
C ILE A 45 -0.60 -11.63 -8.87
N GLY A 46 -1.91 -11.68 -8.57
CA GLY A 46 -2.60 -10.65 -7.81
C GLY A 46 -1.97 -10.32 -6.45
N MET A 47 -1.21 -11.26 -5.85
CA MET A 47 -0.42 -11.02 -4.64
C MET A 47 0.70 -9.98 -4.84
N LEU A 48 1.21 -9.79 -6.07
CA LEU A 48 2.27 -8.82 -6.32
C LEU A 48 1.78 -7.37 -6.20
N TYR A 49 0.48 -7.10 -6.40
CA TYR A 49 -0.09 -5.75 -6.22
C TYR A 49 0.01 -5.24 -4.78
N VAL A 50 0.22 -6.13 -3.81
CA VAL A 50 0.50 -5.78 -2.41
C VAL A 50 1.72 -4.86 -2.30
N SER A 51 2.76 -5.11 -3.12
CA SER A 51 3.97 -4.28 -3.13
C SER A 51 3.69 -2.82 -3.51
N ALA A 52 2.81 -2.60 -4.48
CA ALA A 52 2.38 -1.26 -4.88
C ALA A 52 1.58 -0.57 -3.76
N ILE A 53 0.75 -1.33 -3.02
CA ILE A 53 -0.05 -0.80 -1.91
C ILE A 53 0.83 -0.44 -0.71
N MET A 54 1.87 -1.22 -0.40
CA MET A 54 2.80 -0.88 0.70
C MET A 54 3.60 0.41 0.46
N LEU A 55 3.68 0.90 -0.79
CA LEU A 55 4.29 2.20 -1.11
C LEU A 55 3.33 3.38 -0.92
N THR A 56 2.02 3.14 -0.79
CA THR A 56 1.01 4.19 -0.61
C THR A 56 1.03 4.97 0.72
N PRO A 57 1.52 4.46 1.87
CA PRO A 57 1.56 5.26 3.10
C PRO A 57 2.60 6.38 3.05
N TYR A 58 3.48 6.40 2.05
CA TYR A 58 4.41 7.50 1.81
C TYR A 58 3.79 8.64 0.97
N LEU A 59 2.61 8.45 0.35
CA LEU A 59 1.94 9.51 -0.41
C LEU A 59 1.21 10.49 0.53
N PRO A 60 1.19 11.80 0.27
CA PRO A 60 0.52 12.79 1.12
C PRO A 60 -1.01 12.62 1.25
N TYR A 61 -1.63 11.76 0.45
CA TYR A 61 -3.08 11.55 0.44
C TYR A 61 -3.51 10.44 1.41
N ALA A 62 -4.29 10.78 2.44
CA ALA A 62 -4.80 9.84 3.45
C ALA A 62 -5.62 8.68 2.87
N LYS A 63 -6.31 8.91 1.74
CA LYS A 63 -7.14 7.91 1.06
C LYS A 63 -6.41 7.17 -0.08
N ALA A 64 -5.11 7.43 -0.30
CA ALA A 64 -4.33 6.79 -1.37
C ALA A 64 -4.40 5.26 -1.38
N PRO A 65 -4.30 4.54 -0.23
CA PRO A 65 -4.33 3.08 -0.24
C PRO A 65 -5.64 2.52 -0.84
N PHE A 66 -6.79 3.15 -0.56
CA PHE A 66 -8.08 2.73 -1.07
C PHE A 66 -8.27 3.04 -2.56
N ILE A 67 -7.80 4.20 -3.02
CA ILE A 67 -7.85 4.57 -4.45
C ILE A 67 -7.02 3.58 -5.26
N VAL A 68 -5.80 3.29 -4.81
CA VAL A 68 -4.90 2.33 -5.46
C VAL A 68 -5.48 0.92 -5.43
N ALA A 69 -6.07 0.49 -4.31
CA ALA A 69 -6.78 -0.79 -4.25
C ALA A 69 -7.96 -0.87 -5.24
N GLY A 70 -8.74 0.21 -5.39
CA GLY A 70 -9.81 0.29 -6.38
C GLY A 70 -9.30 0.19 -7.81
N VAL A 71 -8.22 0.90 -8.14
CA VAL A 71 -7.56 0.83 -9.45
C VAL A 71 -7.03 -0.58 -9.73
N CYS A 72 -6.30 -1.18 -8.78
CA CYS A 72 -5.80 -2.55 -8.89
C CYS A 72 -6.95 -3.57 -9.07
N THR A 73 -8.08 -3.35 -8.39
CA THR A 73 -9.28 -4.19 -8.56
C THR A 73 -9.85 -4.05 -9.98
N GLY A 74 -9.92 -2.83 -10.52
CA GLY A 74 -10.35 -2.60 -11.91
C GLY A 74 -9.44 -3.29 -12.92
N PHE A 75 -8.12 -3.16 -12.75
CA PHE A 75 -7.14 -3.88 -13.58
C PHE A 75 -7.27 -5.40 -13.47
N ALA A 76 -7.51 -5.92 -12.26
CA ALA A 76 -7.76 -7.35 -12.07
C ALA A 76 -9.01 -7.83 -12.82
N ILE A 77 -10.10 -7.04 -12.83
CA ILE A 77 -11.33 -7.36 -13.59
C ILE A 77 -11.05 -7.33 -15.11
N ILE A 78 -10.33 -6.31 -15.60
CA ILE A 78 -9.95 -6.22 -17.01
C ILE A 78 -9.07 -7.43 -17.39
N GLY A 79 -8.13 -7.82 -16.52
CA GLY A 79 -7.31 -9.01 -16.70
C GLY A 79 -8.13 -10.30 -16.85
N VAL A 80 -9.28 -10.43 -16.17
CA VAL A 80 -10.17 -11.59 -16.34
C VAL A 80 -10.77 -11.67 -17.75
N ILE A 81 -11.12 -10.53 -18.34
CA ILE A 81 -11.77 -10.48 -19.66
C ILE A 81 -10.76 -10.76 -20.78
N TYR A 82 -9.53 -10.25 -20.63
CA TYR A 82 -8.49 -10.31 -21.67
C TYR A 82 -7.49 -11.46 -21.50
N SER A 83 -7.36 -12.06 -20.31
CA SER A 83 -6.41 -13.15 -20.09
C SER A 83 -6.88 -14.43 -20.80
N PRO A 84 -6.01 -15.15 -21.55
CA PRO A 84 -6.36 -16.35 -22.33
C PRO A 84 -6.83 -17.58 -21.53
N GLY A 85 -7.18 -17.41 -20.24
CA GLY A 85 -7.45 -18.46 -19.26
C GLY A 85 -8.92 -18.81 -19.02
N VAL A 86 -9.87 -17.97 -19.46
CA VAL A 86 -11.31 -18.21 -19.25
C VAL A 86 -11.79 -19.49 -19.94
N ASN A 87 -11.13 -19.90 -21.04
CA ASN A 87 -11.48 -21.11 -21.77
C ASN A 87 -11.13 -22.42 -21.02
N VAL A 88 -10.40 -22.36 -19.90
CA VAL A 88 -10.05 -23.54 -19.09
C VAL A 88 -11.13 -23.85 -18.03
N VAL A 89 -12.05 -22.91 -17.77
CA VAL A 89 -13.15 -23.09 -16.79
C VAL A 89 -14.11 -24.22 -17.18
N TYR A 90 -14.19 -24.58 -18.46
CA TYR A 90 -15.07 -25.66 -18.96
C TYR A 90 -14.39 -27.03 -19.07
N SER A 91 -13.08 -27.11 -18.87
CA SER A 91 -12.36 -28.38 -18.89
C SER A 91 -12.14 -28.80 -17.45
N GLY A 92 -12.74 -29.92 -17.01
CA GLY A 92 -12.67 -30.49 -15.66
C GLY A 92 -11.28 -30.94 -15.19
N SER A 93 -10.26 -30.13 -15.48
CA SER A 93 -8.91 -30.19 -14.94
C SER A 93 -8.91 -29.49 -13.58
N THR A 94 -8.28 -30.12 -12.60
CA THR A 94 -8.04 -29.64 -11.23
C THR A 94 -7.40 -28.23 -11.15
N ILE A 95 -6.94 -27.67 -12.27
CA ILE A 95 -6.37 -26.32 -12.39
C ILE A 95 -7.44 -25.22 -12.42
N ALA A 96 -8.66 -25.51 -12.91
CA ALA A 96 -9.74 -24.52 -13.04
C ALA A 96 -10.36 -24.13 -11.68
N GLY A 97 -10.45 -25.07 -10.74
CA GLY A 97 -10.86 -24.79 -9.35
C GLY A 97 -9.89 -23.87 -8.61
N ASN A 98 -8.61 -23.92 -8.97
CA ASN A 98 -7.57 -23.08 -8.36
C ASN A 98 -7.62 -21.64 -8.87
N ALA A 99 -8.15 -21.38 -10.06
CA ALA A 99 -8.20 -20.03 -10.62
C ALA A 99 -9.16 -19.12 -9.82
N VAL A 100 -10.36 -19.58 -9.50
CA VAL A 100 -11.33 -18.80 -8.70
C VAL A 100 -10.78 -18.53 -7.29
N THR A 101 -10.23 -19.57 -6.65
CA THR A 101 -9.61 -19.45 -5.32
C THR A 101 -8.43 -18.47 -5.33
N ASN A 102 -7.53 -18.55 -6.32
CA ASN A 102 -6.40 -17.63 -6.45
C ASN A 102 -6.84 -16.18 -6.69
N ARG A 103 -7.96 -15.97 -7.39
CA ARG A 103 -8.52 -14.63 -7.63
C ARG A 103 -9.18 -14.08 -6.37
N LEU A 104 -9.91 -14.91 -5.61
CA LEU A 104 -10.46 -14.53 -4.31
C LEU A 104 -9.35 -14.20 -3.29
N LEU A 105 -8.29 -15.01 -3.23
CA LEU A 105 -7.10 -14.75 -2.42
C LEU A 105 -6.39 -13.46 -2.83
N SER A 106 -6.25 -13.22 -4.13
CA SER A 106 -5.65 -11.98 -4.64
C SER A 106 -6.45 -10.75 -4.25
N LEU A 107 -7.77 -10.78 -4.43
CA LEU A 107 -8.66 -9.70 -4.01
C LEU A 107 -8.60 -9.50 -2.49
N PHE A 108 -8.68 -10.58 -1.72
CA PHE A 108 -8.55 -10.52 -0.27
C PHE A 108 -7.22 -9.87 0.15
N MET A 109 -6.10 -10.28 -0.44
CA MET A 109 -4.79 -9.72 -0.15
C MET A 109 -4.69 -8.23 -0.50
N ILE A 110 -5.23 -7.81 -1.65
CA ILE A 110 -5.27 -6.40 -2.06
C ILE A 110 -6.01 -5.56 -1.01
N TRP A 111 -7.21 -5.98 -0.61
CA TRP A 111 -8.04 -5.25 0.33
C TRP A 111 -7.52 -5.32 1.77
N ALA A 112 -7.01 -6.48 2.21
CA ALA A 112 -6.36 -6.65 3.51
C ALA A 112 -5.12 -5.75 3.63
N THR A 113 -4.28 -5.71 2.60
CA THR A 113 -3.10 -4.84 2.57
C THR A 113 -3.49 -3.37 2.59
N ALA A 114 -4.51 -2.97 1.83
CA ALA A 114 -5.00 -1.60 1.84
C ALA A 114 -5.49 -1.18 3.24
N LEU A 115 -6.24 -2.06 3.92
CA LEU A 115 -6.72 -1.83 5.27
C LEU A 115 -5.57 -1.76 6.29
N LEU A 116 -4.62 -2.70 6.25
CA LEU A 116 -3.46 -2.73 7.13
C LEU A 116 -2.59 -1.48 6.95
N THR A 117 -2.34 -1.11 5.70
CA THR A 117 -1.56 0.09 5.35
C THR A 117 -2.24 1.36 5.86
N TYR A 118 -3.56 1.44 5.74
CA TYR A 118 -4.34 2.55 6.27
C TYR A 118 -4.28 2.62 7.80
N GLN A 119 -4.46 1.51 8.50
CA GLN A 119 -4.37 1.46 9.97
C GLN A 119 -2.98 1.79 10.48
N TYR A 120 -1.93 1.25 9.82
CA TYR A 120 -0.54 1.56 10.15
C TYR A 120 -0.28 3.06 10.09
N ARG A 121 -0.81 3.72 9.05
CA ARG A 121 -0.70 5.16 8.88
C ARG A 121 -1.37 5.96 9.99
N GLN A 122 -2.61 5.60 10.34
CA GLN A 122 -3.32 6.25 11.43
C GLN A 122 -2.60 6.09 12.77
N GLY A 123 -2.06 4.89 13.05
CA GLY A 123 -1.26 4.64 14.25
C GLY A 123 -0.01 5.50 14.33
N MET A 124 0.68 5.73 13.21
CA MET A 124 1.83 6.63 13.15
C MET A 124 1.45 8.09 13.42
N GLU A 125 0.37 8.58 12.79
CA GLU A 125 -0.09 9.96 12.99
C GLU A 125 -0.51 10.23 14.44
N VAL A 126 -1.21 9.27 15.08
CA VAL A 126 -1.62 9.39 16.49
C VAL A 126 -0.39 9.45 17.40
N ARG A 127 0.61 8.59 17.17
CA ARG A 127 1.87 8.60 17.95
C ARG A 127 2.62 9.91 17.83
N LEU A 128 2.74 10.45 16.61
CA LEU A 128 3.42 11.72 16.37
C LEU A 128 2.68 12.90 17.04
N ARG A 129 1.35 12.90 17.01
CA ARG A 129 0.56 13.92 17.73
C ARG A 129 0.75 13.84 19.23
N LEU A 130 0.70 12.64 19.81
CA LEU A 130 0.94 12.44 21.24
C LEU A 130 2.34 12.90 21.65
N ALA A 131 3.37 12.56 20.86
CA ALA A 131 4.73 13.03 21.09
C ALA A 131 4.82 14.56 21.08
N SER A 132 4.19 15.23 20.11
CA SER A 132 4.18 16.71 20.05
C SER A 132 3.43 17.36 21.21
N ILE A 133 2.35 16.75 21.70
CA ILE A 133 1.60 17.26 22.86
C ILE A 133 2.45 17.14 24.13
N VAL A 134 3.09 15.98 24.33
CA VAL A 134 4.01 15.75 25.45
C VAL A 134 5.17 16.74 25.41
N GLU A 135 5.80 16.92 24.25
CA GLU A 135 6.93 17.85 24.09
C GLU A 135 6.54 19.33 24.29
N SER A 136 5.31 19.70 23.95
CA SER A 136 4.79 21.06 24.16
C SER A 136 4.28 21.35 25.57
N THR A 137 4.15 20.33 26.42
CA THR A 137 3.64 20.48 27.79
C THR A 137 4.78 21.00 28.68
N PRO A 138 4.59 22.12 29.40
CA PRO A 138 5.62 22.67 30.29
C PRO A 138 5.90 21.82 31.55
N ASP A 139 5.21 20.69 31.69
CA ASP A 139 5.31 19.75 32.82
C ASP A 139 6.07 18.50 32.38
N ALA A 140 7.09 18.11 33.12
CA ALA A 140 7.98 17.00 32.74
C ALA A 140 7.29 15.63 32.96
N ILE A 141 6.94 14.94 31.88
CA ILE A 141 6.37 13.59 31.95
C ILE A 141 7.52 12.57 31.89
N ILE A 142 7.74 11.84 32.99
CA ILE A 142 8.77 10.78 33.09
C ILE A 142 8.10 9.41 33.02
N GLY A 143 8.48 8.59 32.04
CA GLY A 143 8.07 7.18 31.96
C GLY A 143 8.95 6.30 32.84
N GLN A 144 8.33 5.51 33.72
CA GLN A 144 9.03 4.54 34.56
C GLN A 144 8.59 3.12 34.18
N THR A 145 9.55 2.21 34.00
CA THR A 145 9.25 0.78 33.84
C THR A 145 8.70 0.20 35.15
N LEU A 146 8.04 -0.96 35.10
CA LEU A 146 7.54 -1.66 36.29
C LEU A 146 8.63 -2.00 37.32
N THR A 147 9.90 -1.96 36.93
CA THR A 147 11.08 -2.17 37.78
C THR A 147 11.64 -0.87 38.37
N GLY A 148 10.98 0.27 38.15
CA GLY A 148 11.39 1.55 38.68
C GLY A 148 12.44 2.28 37.82
N GLN A 149 12.76 1.79 36.62
CA GLN A 149 13.79 2.37 35.77
C GLN A 149 13.21 3.46 34.86
N VAL A 150 13.82 4.64 34.85
CA VAL A 150 13.40 5.74 33.99
C VAL A 150 13.90 5.51 32.57
N THR A 151 12.98 5.39 31.61
CA THR A 151 13.31 5.37 30.18
C THR A 151 13.17 6.78 29.64
N SER A 152 14.30 7.34 29.20
CA SER A 152 14.44 8.69 28.63
C SER A 152 13.48 8.96 27.46
#